data_AF-A0A7S2PP50-F1
#
_entry.id   AF-A0A7S2PP50-F1
#
_cell.length_a   1.000
_cell.length_b   1.000
_cell.length_c   1.000
_cell.angle_alpha   90.00
_cell.angle_beta   90.00
_cell.angle_gamma   90.00
#
_symmetry.space_group_name_H-M   'P 1'
#
loop_
_entity.id
_entity.type
_entity.pdbx_description
1 polymer ?
#
loop_
_entity_poly.entity_id
_entity_poly.type
_entity_poly.pdbx_seq_one_letter_code
_entity_poly.pdbx_strand_id
1 'polypeptide(L)'
;SSEEDSDEPAWHIPPDLCLSALDRLLPALVDRGVPGGGEFLVAPLVREARTAQLIALLVWHGFLPMAQPRSGVLLPKIHRRRCVLRPEAVHVGKRARKAAKAYHLSVGAAWPEVVAGIQAHTFTSRRGDCWLSDDLAALYAAVNALPPIRRRGGVTFHSVELWHTATGELAAGEVGYTCGSVYTSCTGFALKETHPGAGTVQLTALGRWLARSGFRLWDL
;
A
#
# COMPACT_ATOMS: atom_id res chain seq x y z
N SER A 1 17.49 -25.90 -8.86
CA SER A 1 16.20 -26.62 -8.77
C SER A 1 15.14 -25.66 -9.27
N SER A 2 14.29 -26.16 -10.15
CA SER A 2 13.11 -25.47 -10.69
C SER A 2 12.20 -25.01 -9.56
N GLU A 3 12.07 -23.70 -9.37
CA GLU A 3 10.90 -23.15 -8.69
C GLU A 3 9.81 -23.04 -9.74
N GLU A 4 8.88 -23.97 -9.66
CA GLU A 4 7.58 -23.90 -10.29
C GLU A 4 6.97 -22.52 -9.95
N ASP A 5 6.75 -21.69 -10.97
CA ASP A 5 5.70 -20.68 -10.93
C ASP A 5 4.42 -21.46 -10.61
N SER A 6 4.07 -21.53 -9.33
CA SER A 6 2.76 -22.02 -8.95
C SER A 6 1.77 -21.03 -9.55
N ASP A 7 1.11 -21.43 -10.63
CA ASP A 7 -0.07 -20.76 -11.20
C ASP A 7 -1.14 -20.70 -10.10
N GLU A 8 -1.01 -19.73 -9.21
CA GLU A 8 -2.01 -19.50 -8.18
C GLU A 8 -3.30 -19.13 -8.93
N PRO A 9 -4.41 -19.84 -8.71
CA PRO A 9 -5.60 -19.65 -9.51
C PRO A 9 -6.13 -18.22 -9.35
N ALA A 10 -6.00 -17.41 -10.39
CA ALA A 10 -6.39 -16.01 -10.39
C ALA A 10 -7.63 -15.79 -11.26
N TRP A 11 -8.53 -14.90 -10.80
CA TRP A 11 -9.73 -14.58 -11.57
C TRP A 11 -9.55 -13.30 -12.38
N HIS A 12 -9.69 -13.41 -13.69
CA HIS A 12 -9.61 -12.27 -14.61
C HIS A 12 -10.88 -11.44 -14.56
N ILE A 13 -10.72 -10.15 -14.24
CA ILE A 13 -11.81 -9.17 -14.32
C ILE A 13 -12.10 -8.96 -15.82
N PRO A 14 -13.31 -9.26 -16.31
CA PRO A 14 -13.63 -9.07 -17.72
C PRO A 14 -13.44 -7.59 -18.11
N PRO A 15 -12.74 -7.29 -19.23
CA PRO A 15 -12.37 -5.93 -19.58
C PRO A 15 -13.58 -5.02 -19.83
N ASP A 16 -14.67 -5.60 -20.34
CA ASP A 16 -15.96 -4.98 -20.64
C ASP A 16 -16.90 -4.88 -19.43
N LEU A 17 -16.57 -5.54 -18.30
CA LEU A 17 -17.37 -5.45 -17.08
C LEU A 17 -17.37 -4.01 -16.57
N CYS A 18 -18.57 -3.41 -16.49
CA CYS A 18 -18.72 -2.08 -15.96
C CYS A 18 -18.44 -2.07 -14.44
N LEU A 19 -17.84 -0.99 -13.93
CA LEU A 19 -17.43 -0.91 -12.52
C LEU A 19 -18.60 -1.06 -11.54
N SER A 20 -19.82 -0.63 -11.93
CA SER A 20 -21.01 -0.81 -11.09
C SER A 20 -21.47 -2.27 -10.97
N ALA A 21 -21.26 -3.07 -12.03
CA ALA A 21 -21.52 -4.50 -11.98
C ALA A 21 -20.46 -5.21 -11.15
N LEU A 22 -19.18 -4.85 -11.34
CA LEU A 22 -18.09 -5.37 -10.50
C LEU A 22 -18.30 -5.05 -9.01
N ASP A 23 -18.70 -3.83 -8.67
CA ASP A 23 -19.01 -3.42 -7.29
C ASP A 23 -20.06 -4.32 -6.61
N ARG A 24 -21.04 -4.83 -7.38
CA ARG A 24 -22.05 -5.78 -6.88
C ARG A 24 -21.50 -7.20 -6.70
N LEU A 25 -20.45 -7.57 -7.42
CA LEU A 25 -19.84 -8.91 -7.37
C LEU A 25 -18.78 -9.02 -6.28
N LEU A 26 -18.00 -7.96 -6.03
CA LEU A 26 -16.86 -7.98 -5.12
C LEU A 26 -17.18 -8.49 -3.70
N PRO A 27 -18.31 -8.12 -3.04
CA PRO A 27 -18.64 -8.69 -1.73
C PRO A 27 -18.71 -10.21 -1.74
N ALA A 28 -19.32 -10.80 -2.77
CA ALA A 28 -19.41 -12.25 -2.89
C ALA A 28 -18.03 -12.90 -3.10
N LEU A 29 -17.13 -12.25 -3.83
CA LEU A 29 -15.76 -12.72 -4.01
C LEU A 29 -14.95 -12.67 -2.71
N VAL A 30 -15.18 -11.64 -1.88
CA VAL A 30 -14.54 -11.51 -0.57
C VAL A 30 -15.06 -12.58 0.40
N ASP A 31 -16.39 -12.75 0.47
CA ASP A 31 -17.03 -13.65 1.44
C ASP A 31 -16.88 -15.13 1.07
N ARG A 32 -16.96 -15.46 -0.22
CA ARG A 32 -16.98 -16.85 -0.71
C ARG A 32 -15.66 -17.29 -1.32
N GLY A 33 -14.70 -16.36 -1.45
CA GLY A 33 -13.43 -16.58 -2.10
C GLY A 33 -13.47 -16.31 -3.60
N VAL A 34 -12.28 -16.07 -4.15
CA VAL A 34 -12.06 -15.89 -5.59
C VAL A 34 -12.27 -17.24 -6.31
N PRO A 35 -12.94 -17.29 -7.47
CA PRO A 35 -13.06 -18.49 -8.28
C PRO A 35 -11.70 -19.17 -8.51
N GLY A 36 -11.67 -20.50 -8.37
CA GLY A 36 -10.43 -21.27 -8.40
C GLY A 36 -9.70 -21.32 -7.05
N GLY A 37 -10.13 -20.55 -6.06
CA GLY A 37 -9.61 -20.62 -4.70
C GLY A 37 -8.27 -19.92 -4.50
N GLY A 38 -7.91 -18.94 -5.32
CA GLY A 38 -6.74 -18.10 -5.08
C GLY A 38 -7.05 -16.84 -4.26
N GLU A 39 -6.07 -15.94 -4.21
CA GLU A 39 -6.15 -14.64 -3.52
C GLU A 39 -6.09 -13.45 -4.50
N PHE A 40 -5.88 -13.69 -5.80
CA PHE A 40 -5.64 -12.63 -6.77
C PHE A 40 -6.78 -12.46 -7.77
N LEU A 41 -7.11 -11.20 -8.04
CA LEU A 41 -7.79 -10.82 -9.27
C LEU A 41 -6.74 -10.40 -10.31
N VAL A 42 -7.12 -10.40 -11.57
CA VAL A 42 -6.25 -9.97 -12.67
C VAL A 42 -6.96 -8.89 -13.49
N ALA A 43 -6.29 -7.76 -13.69
CA ALA A 43 -6.75 -6.70 -14.58
C ALA A 43 -5.59 -6.03 -15.31
N PRO A 44 -5.82 -5.38 -16.47
CA PRO A 44 -4.78 -4.59 -17.13
C PRO A 44 -4.30 -3.43 -16.26
N LEU A 45 -2.99 -3.21 -16.18
CA LEU A 45 -2.39 -2.02 -15.58
C LEU A 45 -2.23 -0.94 -16.65
N VAL A 46 -3.26 -0.12 -16.83
CA VAL A 46 -3.27 0.98 -17.80
C VAL A 46 -3.41 2.31 -17.07
N ARG A 47 -2.60 3.32 -17.40
CA ARG A 47 -2.62 4.66 -16.80
C ARG A 47 -3.81 5.49 -17.28
N GLU A 48 -4.99 5.12 -16.82
CA GLU A 48 -6.24 5.80 -17.14
C GLU A 48 -7.14 5.97 -15.92
N ALA A 49 -8.07 6.92 -16.01
CA ALA A 49 -8.99 7.24 -14.92
C ALA A 49 -9.88 6.04 -14.51
N ARG A 50 -10.16 5.10 -15.42
CA ARG A 50 -10.91 3.88 -15.12
C ARG A 50 -10.11 2.94 -14.23
N THR A 51 -8.82 2.74 -14.48
CA THR A 51 -7.94 1.90 -13.64
C THR A 51 -7.77 2.50 -12.24
N ALA A 52 -7.65 3.83 -12.13
CA ALA A 52 -7.65 4.48 -10.81
C ALA A 52 -8.97 4.25 -10.06
N GLN A 53 -10.12 4.35 -10.74
CA GLN A 53 -11.42 4.04 -10.13
C GLN A 53 -11.54 2.57 -9.73
N LEU A 54 -11.01 1.65 -10.55
CA LEU A 54 -10.94 0.23 -10.24
C LEU A 54 -10.11 0.00 -8.96
N ILE A 55 -8.95 0.63 -8.83
CA ILE A 55 -8.11 0.53 -7.61
C ILE A 55 -8.89 1.02 -6.38
N ALA A 56 -9.54 2.19 -6.45
CA ALA A 56 -10.33 2.71 -5.34
C ALA A 56 -11.47 1.75 -4.93
N LEU A 57 -12.16 1.17 -5.93
CA LEU A 57 -13.21 0.19 -5.71
C LEU A 57 -12.67 -1.09 -5.05
N LEU A 58 -11.56 -1.62 -5.54
CA LEU A 58 -10.93 -2.83 -5.02
C LEU A 58 -10.45 -2.65 -3.58
N VAL A 59 -9.77 -1.53 -3.30
CA VAL A 59 -9.34 -1.14 -1.93
C VAL A 59 -10.53 -1.05 -0.98
N TRP A 60 -11.64 -0.44 -1.41
CA TRP A 60 -12.84 -0.34 -0.60
C TRP A 60 -13.39 -1.70 -0.18
N HIS A 61 -13.32 -2.69 -1.08
CA HIS A 61 -13.70 -4.08 -0.80
C HIS A 61 -12.58 -4.90 -0.14
N GLY A 62 -11.48 -4.26 0.24
CA GLY A 62 -10.40 -4.88 1.00
C GLY A 62 -9.26 -5.46 0.16
N PHE A 63 -9.29 -5.40 -1.17
CA PHE A 63 -8.16 -5.89 -1.94
C PHE A 63 -6.95 -4.95 -1.78
N LEU A 64 -5.77 -5.52 -1.54
CA LEU A 64 -4.49 -4.82 -1.63
C LEU A 64 -4.13 -4.69 -3.12
N PRO A 65 -4.09 -3.48 -3.69
CA PRO A 65 -3.66 -3.31 -5.07
C PRO A 65 -2.17 -3.63 -5.16
N MET A 66 -1.80 -4.59 -5.99
CA MET A 66 -0.41 -4.89 -6.35
C MET A 66 -0.30 -4.93 -7.87
N ALA A 67 0.91 -5.02 -8.39
CA ALA A 67 1.13 -5.22 -9.81
C ALA A 67 2.26 -6.21 -10.06
N GLN A 68 2.26 -6.76 -11.26
CA GLN A 68 3.41 -7.40 -11.87
C GLN A 68 3.88 -6.48 -13.02
N PRO A 69 4.83 -5.56 -12.78
CA PRO A 69 5.14 -4.49 -13.73
C PRO A 69 5.58 -4.98 -15.10
N ARG A 70 6.35 -6.08 -15.16
CA ARG A 70 6.87 -6.62 -16.43
C ARG A 70 5.78 -7.15 -17.36
N SER A 71 4.67 -7.61 -16.81
CA SER A 71 3.53 -8.10 -17.60
C SER A 71 2.46 -7.03 -17.83
N GLY A 72 2.59 -5.84 -17.21
CA GLY A 72 1.59 -4.78 -17.31
C GLY A 72 0.26 -5.17 -16.66
N VAL A 73 0.31 -5.94 -15.57
CA VAL A 73 -0.87 -6.51 -14.91
C VAL A 73 -1.03 -5.93 -13.50
N LEU A 74 -2.25 -5.47 -13.20
CA LEU A 74 -2.72 -5.21 -11.85
C LEU A 74 -3.15 -6.55 -11.23
N LEU A 75 -2.64 -6.83 -10.03
CA LEU A 75 -2.89 -8.04 -9.26
C LEU A 75 -3.48 -7.69 -7.89
N PRO A 76 -4.76 -7.27 -7.81
CA PRO A 76 -5.40 -7.00 -6.53
C PRO A 76 -5.46 -8.28 -5.70
N LYS A 77 -4.88 -8.25 -4.50
CA LYS A 77 -4.80 -9.40 -3.59
C LYS A 77 -5.81 -9.28 -2.46
N ILE A 78 -6.60 -10.31 -2.20
CA ILE A 78 -7.40 -10.44 -0.98
C ILE A 78 -6.72 -11.42 -0.03
N HIS A 79 -6.26 -10.93 1.12
CA HIS A 79 -5.68 -11.79 2.14
C HIS A 79 -6.77 -12.52 2.93
N ARG A 80 -6.67 -13.85 3.02
CA ARG A 80 -7.54 -14.67 3.89
C ARG A 80 -7.32 -14.43 5.37
N ARG A 81 -6.11 -14.00 5.73
CA ARG A 81 -5.71 -13.60 7.07
C ARG A 81 -4.92 -12.31 6.96
N ARG A 82 -5.36 -11.29 7.68
CA ARG A 82 -4.66 -9.99 7.72
C ARG A 82 -3.78 -9.89 8.94
N CYS A 83 -2.64 -9.22 8.76
CA CYS A 83 -1.82 -8.76 9.86
C CYS A 83 -2.34 -7.39 10.25
N VAL A 84 -3.03 -7.29 11.38
CA VAL A 84 -3.64 -6.03 11.82
C VAL A 84 -3.24 -5.68 13.24
N LEU A 85 -3.19 -4.39 13.53
CA LEU A 85 -2.98 -3.87 14.86
C LEU A 85 -3.89 -2.67 15.14
N ARG A 86 -4.13 -2.42 16.43
CA ARG A 86 -4.74 -1.16 16.87
C ARG A 86 -3.63 -0.12 16.99
N PRO A 87 -3.72 1.06 16.35
CA PRO A 87 -2.68 2.09 16.43
C PRO A 87 -2.24 2.43 17.87
N GLU A 88 -3.17 2.45 18.82
CA GLU A 88 -2.90 2.74 20.24
C GLU A 88 -2.03 1.67 20.92
N ALA A 89 -2.11 0.43 20.42
CA ALA A 89 -1.42 -0.74 20.95
C ALA A 89 0.03 -0.86 20.44
N VAL A 90 0.49 0.03 19.54
CA VAL A 90 1.87 0.02 19.06
C VAL A 90 2.84 0.19 20.23
N HIS A 91 3.69 -0.82 20.42
CA HIS A 91 4.68 -0.83 21.47
C HIS A 91 5.80 0.18 21.18
N VAL A 92 5.96 1.16 22.06
CA VAL A 92 7.01 2.19 21.97
C VAL A 92 8.19 1.80 22.86
N GLY A 93 9.16 1.09 22.30
CA GLY A 93 10.37 0.69 23.03
C GLY A 93 11.24 1.90 23.45
N LYS A 94 11.95 1.77 24.58
CA LYS A 94 12.84 2.84 25.12
C LYS A 94 13.88 3.32 24.09
N ARG A 95 14.47 2.39 23.33
CA ARG A 95 15.47 2.69 22.30
C ARG A 95 14.87 3.51 21.14
N ALA A 96 13.72 3.09 20.61
CA ALA A 96 13.01 3.82 19.56
C ALA A 96 12.62 5.23 20.02
N ARG A 97 12.11 5.38 21.25
CA ARG A 97 11.79 6.69 21.83
C ARG A 97 13.01 7.62 21.93
N LYS A 98 14.17 7.09 22.34
CA LYS A 98 15.41 7.88 22.40
C LYS A 98 15.86 8.30 21.00
N ALA A 99 15.85 7.37 20.04
CA ALA A 99 16.24 7.62 18.65
C ALA A 99 15.32 8.62 17.94
N ALA A 100 14.01 8.59 18.24
CA ALA A 100 13.01 9.46 17.62
C ALA A 100 13.30 10.97 17.75
N LYS A 101 14.10 11.40 18.74
CA LYS A 101 14.48 12.81 18.89
C LYS A 101 15.29 13.37 17.72
N ALA A 102 15.95 12.51 16.94
CA ALA A 102 16.71 12.91 15.77
C ALA A 102 15.85 13.03 14.51
N TYR A 103 14.57 12.64 14.58
CA TYR A 103 13.72 12.51 13.40
C TYR A 103 12.40 13.29 13.55
N HIS A 104 11.78 13.62 12.42
CA HIS A 104 10.40 14.08 12.36
C HIS A 104 9.64 13.34 11.26
N LEU A 105 8.33 13.22 11.43
CA LEU A 105 7.44 12.53 10.50
C LEU A 105 6.60 13.55 9.74
N SER A 106 6.47 13.37 8.42
CA SER A 106 5.49 14.07 7.59
C SER A 106 4.64 13.07 6.81
N VAL A 107 3.57 13.58 6.21
CA VAL A 107 2.64 12.79 5.40
C VAL A 107 2.30 13.59 4.15
N GLY A 108 2.47 12.96 2.98
CA GLY A 108 2.18 13.55 1.68
C GLY A 108 3.16 14.65 1.27
N ALA A 109 4.33 14.74 1.90
CA ALA A 109 5.27 15.82 1.64
C ALA A 109 6.25 15.49 0.49
N ALA A 110 6.55 14.21 0.25
CA ALA A 110 7.59 13.80 -0.68
C ALA A 110 7.24 12.47 -1.39
N TRP A 111 6.07 12.45 -2.05
CA TRP A 111 5.60 11.26 -2.77
C TRP A 111 6.62 10.71 -3.79
N PRO A 112 7.20 11.52 -4.70
CA PRO A 112 8.19 11.03 -5.66
C PRO A 112 9.42 10.40 -4.98
N GLU A 113 9.93 11.03 -3.92
CA GLU A 113 11.11 10.58 -3.18
C GLU A 113 10.85 9.27 -2.44
N VAL A 114 9.66 9.13 -1.84
CA VAL A 114 9.26 7.88 -1.19
C VAL A 114 9.12 6.74 -2.20
N VAL A 115 8.49 6.98 -3.35
CA VAL A 115 8.37 5.97 -4.42
C VAL A 115 9.75 5.54 -4.92
N ALA A 116 10.65 6.50 -5.18
CA ALA A 116 12.01 6.22 -5.60
C ALA A 116 12.78 5.40 -4.54
N GLY A 117 12.64 5.76 -3.26
CA GLY A 117 13.24 5.00 -2.15
C GLY A 117 12.71 3.57 -2.06
N ILE A 118 11.39 3.38 -2.20
CA ILE A 118 10.78 2.04 -2.24
C ILE A 118 11.35 1.22 -3.39
N GLN A 119 11.40 1.76 -4.60
CA GLN A 119 11.89 1.05 -5.78
C GLN A 119 13.38 0.70 -5.70
N ALA A 120 14.19 1.57 -5.06
CA ALA A 120 15.62 1.34 -4.88
C ALA A 120 15.95 0.28 -3.81
N HIS A 121 15.10 0.16 -2.78
CA HIS A 121 15.40 -0.61 -1.57
C HIS A 121 14.48 -1.82 -1.30
N THR A 122 13.40 -1.97 -2.07
CA THR A 122 12.47 -3.10 -1.94
C THR A 122 12.42 -3.90 -3.24
N PHE A 123 12.26 -5.21 -3.12
CA PHE A 123 12.20 -6.14 -4.24
C PHE A 123 11.52 -7.44 -3.81
N THR A 124 10.93 -8.15 -4.76
CA THR A 124 10.22 -9.41 -4.54
C THR A 124 11.21 -10.58 -4.55
N SER A 125 11.99 -10.73 -5.63
CA SER A 125 12.92 -11.84 -5.80
C SER A 125 14.36 -11.36 -5.96
N ARG A 126 14.57 -10.26 -6.70
CA ARG A 126 15.89 -9.67 -6.97
C ARG A 126 15.83 -8.16 -7.07
N ARG A 127 16.89 -7.49 -6.64
CA ARG A 127 17.02 -6.02 -6.75
C ARG A 127 16.59 -5.54 -8.15
N GLY A 128 15.66 -4.58 -8.18
CA GLY A 128 15.07 -4.05 -9.42
C GLY A 128 13.78 -4.74 -9.89
N ASP A 129 13.16 -5.62 -9.09
CA ASP A 129 11.84 -6.20 -9.36
C ASP A 129 10.75 -5.78 -8.35
N CYS A 130 10.90 -4.58 -7.79
CA CYS A 130 9.86 -3.96 -6.96
C CYS A 130 8.51 -4.00 -7.67
N TRP A 131 7.47 -4.45 -6.97
CA TRP A 131 6.11 -4.54 -7.51
C TRP A 131 5.45 -3.16 -7.67
N LEU A 132 5.93 -2.15 -6.94
CA LEU A 132 5.47 -0.76 -7.06
C LEU A 132 6.17 -0.08 -8.24
N SER A 133 5.65 -0.29 -9.44
CA SER A 133 6.11 0.42 -10.64
C SER A 133 5.70 1.89 -10.65
N ASP A 134 6.33 2.67 -11.52
CA ASP A 134 5.95 4.05 -11.81
C ASP A 134 4.48 4.16 -12.22
N ASP A 135 3.99 3.19 -13.01
CA ASP A 135 2.60 3.19 -13.47
C ASP A 135 1.62 2.95 -12.31
N LEU A 136 1.93 2.02 -11.41
CA LEU A 136 1.08 1.77 -10.24
C LEU A 136 1.13 2.93 -9.26
N ALA A 137 2.32 3.49 -9.00
CA ALA A 137 2.48 4.66 -8.14
C ALA A 137 1.75 5.89 -8.71
N ALA A 138 1.81 6.11 -10.03
CA ALA A 138 1.05 7.17 -10.69
C ALA A 138 -0.46 6.94 -10.57
N LEU A 139 -0.92 5.69 -10.66
CA LEU A 139 -2.33 5.34 -10.48
C LEU A 139 -2.80 5.57 -9.04
N TYR A 140 -1.98 5.29 -8.02
CA TYR A 140 -2.28 5.63 -6.62
C TYR A 140 -2.45 7.13 -6.42
N ALA A 141 -1.54 7.94 -6.98
CA ALA A 141 -1.70 9.39 -6.96
C ALA A 141 -2.95 9.83 -7.73
N ALA A 142 -3.26 9.19 -8.86
CA ALA A 142 -4.45 9.48 -9.65
C ALA A 142 -5.76 9.15 -8.91
N VAL A 143 -5.77 8.15 -8.02
CA VAL A 143 -6.92 7.89 -7.13
C VAL A 143 -7.27 9.14 -6.34
N ASN A 144 -6.29 9.85 -5.78
CA ASN A 144 -6.52 11.05 -4.97
C ASN A 144 -7.13 12.20 -5.78
N ALA A 145 -6.83 12.26 -7.08
CA ALA A 145 -7.35 13.27 -8.00
C ALA A 145 -8.77 12.97 -8.52
N LEU A 146 -9.31 11.77 -8.24
CA LEU A 146 -10.67 11.43 -8.67
C LEU A 146 -11.72 12.28 -7.92
N PRO A 147 -12.84 12.63 -8.59
CA PRO A 147 -13.99 13.25 -7.93
C PRO A 147 -14.44 12.42 -6.70
N PRO A 148 -14.90 13.04 -5.60
CA PRO A 148 -15.27 12.31 -4.37
C PRO A 148 -16.22 11.13 -4.59
N ILE A 149 -17.21 11.28 -5.47
CA ILE A 149 -18.17 10.21 -5.83
C ILE A 149 -17.49 8.97 -6.45
N ARG A 150 -16.30 9.15 -7.05
CA ARG A 150 -15.50 8.11 -7.70
C ARG A 150 -14.36 7.57 -6.82
N ARG A 151 -14.14 8.13 -5.63
CA ARG A 151 -13.16 7.66 -4.64
C ARG A 151 -13.73 6.68 -3.61
N ARG A 152 -14.94 6.17 -3.86
CA ARG A 152 -15.65 5.14 -3.08
C ARG A 152 -15.39 5.24 -1.56
N GLY A 153 -16.10 6.16 -0.89
CA GLY A 153 -15.98 6.33 0.55
C GLY A 153 -14.69 7.00 1.03
N GLY A 154 -13.98 7.70 0.13
CA GLY A 154 -12.86 8.55 0.47
C GLY A 154 -11.49 7.86 0.47
N VAL A 155 -11.36 6.76 -0.29
CA VAL A 155 -10.06 6.09 -0.48
C VAL A 155 -9.02 7.10 -0.94
N THR A 156 -7.92 7.16 -0.20
CA THR A 156 -6.83 8.12 -0.44
C THR A 156 -5.50 7.44 -0.15
N PHE A 157 -4.55 7.58 -1.06
CA PHE A 157 -3.17 7.10 -0.91
C PHE A 157 -2.29 8.19 -0.31
N HIS A 158 -1.34 7.78 0.51
CA HIS A 158 -0.44 8.67 1.24
C HIS A 158 0.99 8.17 1.12
N SER A 159 1.93 9.09 0.99
CA SER A 159 3.32 8.84 1.39
C SER A 159 3.46 9.23 2.86
N VAL A 160 4.26 8.47 3.60
CA VAL A 160 4.67 8.81 4.97
C VAL A 160 6.18 8.86 4.96
N GLU A 161 6.73 9.96 5.47
CA GLU A 161 8.16 10.24 5.43
C GLU A 161 8.73 10.34 6.84
N LEU A 162 9.90 9.73 7.08
CA LEU A 162 10.69 9.95 8.27
C LEU A 162 12.00 10.64 7.89
N TRP A 163 12.12 11.90 8.30
CA TRP A 163 13.27 12.75 7.99
C TRP A 163 14.23 12.81 9.16
N HIS A 164 15.53 12.71 8.88
CA HIS A 164 16.56 13.03 9.85
C HIS A 164 16.69 14.55 9.99
N THR A 165 16.42 15.07 11.19
CA THR A 165 16.22 16.51 11.43
C THR A 165 17.47 17.35 11.17
N ALA A 166 18.66 16.81 11.48
CA ALA A 166 19.91 17.56 11.32
C ALA A 166 20.40 17.63 9.87
N THR A 167 20.12 16.60 9.06
CA THR A 167 20.63 16.51 7.68
C THR A 167 19.56 16.80 6.63
N GLY A 168 18.28 16.72 6.99
CA GLY A 168 17.17 16.78 6.03
C GLY A 168 17.03 15.52 5.17
N GLU A 169 17.76 14.44 5.48
CA GLU A 169 17.73 13.20 4.69
C GLU A 169 16.46 12.39 4.97
N LEU A 170 15.87 11.81 3.91
CA LEU A 170 14.76 10.87 4.01
C LEU A 170 15.26 9.50 4.49
N ALA A 171 15.26 9.30 5.81
CA ALA A 171 15.83 8.12 6.45
C ALA A 171 14.97 6.86 6.28
N ALA A 172 13.65 7.04 6.15
CA ALA A 172 12.70 5.97 5.87
C ALA A 172 11.42 6.56 5.26
N GLY A 173 10.66 5.73 4.54
CA GLY A 173 9.36 6.14 4.03
C GLY A 173 8.50 4.96 3.63
N GLU A 174 7.18 5.17 3.55
CA GLU A 174 6.23 4.17 3.04
C GLU A 174 5.11 4.81 2.22
N VAL A 175 4.54 4.01 1.32
CA VAL A 175 3.24 4.28 0.72
C VAL A 175 2.20 3.43 1.43
N GLY A 176 1.08 4.05 1.76
CA GLY A 176 -0.11 3.40 2.31
C GLY A 176 -1.39 4.08 1.82
N TYR A 177 -2.53 3.60 2.26
CA TYR A 177 -3.82 4.22 1.96
C TYR A 177 -4.75 4.23 3.16
N THR A 178 -5.74 5.09 3.10
CA THR A 178 -6.83 5.18 4.08
C THR A 178 -8.15 4.76 3.45
N CYS A 179 -8.92 3.94 4.16
CA CYS A 179 -10.30 3.59 3.83
C CYS A 179 -11.13 3.70 5.11
N GLY A 180 -11.93 4.76 5.23
CA GLY A 180 -12.60 5.12 6.48
C GLY A 180 -11.60 5.31 7.63
N SER A 181 -11.80 4.62 8.75
CA SER A 181 -10.91 4.66 9.93
C SER A 181 -9.80 3.59 9.91
N VAL A 182 -9.49 3.04 8.74
CA VAL A 182 -8.42 2.05 8.53
C VAL A 182 -7.30 2.70 7.73
N TYR A 183 -6.06 2.52 8.18
CA TYR A 183 -4.87 2.80 7.40
C TYR A 183 -4.19 1.47 7.04
N THR A 184 -3.82 1.29 5.78
CA THR A 184 -3.11 0.10 5.29
C THR A 184 -1.73 0.52 4.80
N SER A 185 -0.67 -0.07 5.36
CA SER A 185 0.68 0.06 4.82
C SER A 185 0.82 -0.86 3.61
N CYS A 186 1.26 -0.34 2.47
CA CYS A 186 1.47 -1.16 1.27
C CYS A 186 2.91 -1.65 1.19
N THR A 187 3.86 -0.73 1.25
CA THR A 187 5.29 -1.01 1.16
C THR A 187 6.10 0.20 1.61
N GLY A 188 7.30 -0.04 2.13
CA GLY A 188 8.18 1.01 2.63
C GLY A 188 9.63 0.57 2.69
N PHE A 189 10.52 1.53 2.89
CA PHE A 189 11.95 1.33 3.00
C PHE A 189 12.50 2.04 4.25
N ALA A 190 13.72 1.67 4.64
CA ALA A 190 14.50 2.39 5.62
C ALA A 190 15.98 2.27 5.27
N LEU A 191 16.72 3.37 5.36
CA LEU A 191 18.16 3.44 5.14
C LEU A 191 18.91 2.89 6.36
N LYS A 192 18.85 1.58 6.59
CA LYS A 192 19.35 0.94 7.82
C LYS A 192 20.86 1.11 8.05
N GLU A 193 21.63 1.28 6.98
CA GLU A 193 23.09 1.44 7.04
C GLU A 193 23.48 2.81 7.58
N THR A 194 22.84 3.88 7.09
CA THR A 194 23.12 5.26 7.53
C THR A 194 22.27 5.69 8.73
N HIS A 195 21.06 5.13 8.86
CA HIS A 195 20.08 5.44 9.90
C HIS A 195 19.56 4.17 10.60
N PRO A 196 20.40 3.53 11.45
CA PRO A 196 20.02 2.30 12.14
C PRO A 196 18.79 2.52 13.04
N GLY A 197 17.76 1.71 12.84
CA GLY A 197 16.50 1.78 13.59
C GLY A 197 15.47 2.78 13.04
N ALA A 198 15.74 3.48 11.93
CA ALA A 198 14.79 4.42 11.31
C ALA A 198 13.42 3.77 11.02
N GLY A 199 13.39 2.55 10.48
CA GLY A 199 12.13 1.83 10.24
C GLY A 199 11.31 1.61 11.52
N THR A 200 11.97 1.23 12.63
CA THR A 200 11.27 1.11 13.94
C THR A 200 10.75 2.46 14.43
N VAL A 201 11.54 3.53 14.26
CA VAL A 201 11.12 4.89 14.63
C VAL A 201 9.92 5.32 13.79
N GLN A 202 9.94 5.12 12.47
CA GLN A 202 8.83 5.42 11.57
C GLN A 202 7.57 4.69 12.00
N LEU A 203 7.61 3.37 12.16
CA LEU A 203 6.42 2.59 12.52
C LEU A 203 5.85 3.02 13.88
N THR A 204 6.74 3.32 14.83
CA THR A 204 6.33 3.78 16.17
C THR A 204 5.69 5.17 16.12
N ALA A 205 6.27 6.10 15.35
CA ALA A 205 5.76 7.45 15.18
C ALA A 205 4.44 7.45 14.41
N LEU A 206 4.36 6.69 13.32
CA LEU A 206 3.17 6.52 12.49
C LEU A 206 2.03 5.93 13.31
N GLY A 207 2.27 4.86 14.08
CA GLY A 207 1.25 4.28 14.96
C GLY A 207 0.66 5.29 15.95
N ARG A 208 1.52 6.13 16.56
CA ARG A 208 1.06 7.19 17.47
C ARG A 208 0.33 8.31 16.75
N TRP A 209 0.75 8.66 15.54
CA TRP A 209 0.07 9.65 14.72
C TRP A 209 -1.31 9.16 14.28
N LEU A 210 -1.43 7.92 13.77
CA LEU A 210 -2.69 7.29 13.40
C LEU A 210 -3.68 7.23 14.57
N ALA A 211 -3.22 6.81 15.76
CA ALA A 211 -4.04 6.81 16.98
C ALA A 211 -4.58 8.21 17.31
N ARG A 212 -3.73 9.24 17.24
CA ARG A 212 -4.12 10.64 17.49
C ARG A 212 -5.09 11.17 16.44
N SER A 213 -4.99 10.67 15.21
CA SER A 213 -5.89 10.99 14.11
C SER A 213 -7.20 10.18 14.13
N GLY A 214 -7.42 9.33 15.13
CA GLY A 214 -8.66 8.59 15.34
C GLY A 214 -8.80 7.30 14.50
N PHE A 215 -7.72 6.82 13.88
CA PHE A 215 -7.71 5.54 13.18
C PHE A 215 -7.89 4.38 14.16
N ARG A 216 -8.69 3.39 13.77
CA ARG A 216 -9.11 2.27 14.63
C ARG A 216 -8.38 0.98 14.31
N LEU A 217 -7.86 0.87 13.10
CA LEU A 217 -7.16 -0.30 12.59
C LEU A 217 -6.01 0.15 11.71
N TRP A 218 -4.87 -0.49 11.89
CA TRP A 218 -3.74 -0.41 10.98
C TRP A 218 -3.46 -1.81 10.43
N ASP A 219 -3.65 -1.95 9.13
CA ASP A 219 -3.40 -3.16 8.33
C ASP A 219 -1.96 -3.13 7.80
N LEU A 220 -1.18 -4.18 8.06
CA LEU A 220 0.27 -4.27 7.82
C LEU A 220 0.63 -5.20 6.67
#